data_AF-A0A832S186-F1
#
_entry.id   AF-A0A832S186-F1
#
_cell.length_a   1.000
_cell.length_b   1.000
_cell.length_c   1.000
_cell.angle_alpha   90.00
_cell.angle_beta   90.00
_cell.angle_gamma   90.00
#
_symmetry.space_group_name_H-M   'P 1'
#
loop_
_entity.id
_entity.type
_entity.pdbx_description
1 polymer ?
#
loop_
_entity_poly.entity_id
_entity_poly.type
_entity_poly.pdbx_seq_one_letter_code
_entity_poly.pdbx_strand_id
1 'polypeptide(L)'
;TMLAGPMLGARLISIAGSLEKLAAFPSSTIQVIGASKALFKHLRSRAPSPKHGIIYSHPLINTSPWWVRGKVARALAAKLSLAARIDFYSAKKDPSLVDELEEKVLKIKTENPKPPQKRQEGGAKPKRKRRK
;
A
#
# COMPACT_ATOMS: atom_id res chain seq x y z
N THR A 1 -6.42 -10.97 11.93
CA THR A 1 -7.06 -9.63 12.01
C THR A 1 -6.28 -8.59 12.79
N MET A 2 -5.31 -8.95 13.64
CA MET A 2 -4.56 -7.99 14.48
C MET A 2 -3.82 -6.92 13.67
N LEU A 3 -3.35 -7.24 12.45
CA LEU A 3 -2.45 -6.36 11.68
C LEU A 3 -3.15 -5.41 10.70
N ALA A 4 -4.34 -5.76 10.20
CA ALA A 4 -5.14 -4.90 9.30
C ALA A 4 -6.38 -4.32 9.97
N GLY A 5 -6.83 -4.89 11.09
CA GLY A 5 -8.18 -4.72 11.59
C GLY A 5 -9.22 -5.55 10.82
N PRO A 6 -10.41 -5.78 11.41
CA PRO A 6 -11.43 -6.66 10.84
C PRO A 6 -11.99 -6.15 9.50
N MET A 7 -12.28 -4.85 9.39
CA MET A 7 -12.85 -4.28 8.16
C MET A 7 -11.89 -4.34 6.97
N LEU A 8 -10.63 -3.96 7.16
CA LEU A 8 -9.65 -3.98 6.08
C LEU A 8 -9.32 -5.41 5.67
N GLY A 9 -9.19 -6.33 6.64
CA GLY A 9 -8.97 -7.76 6.37
C GLY A 9 -10.09 -8.37 5.53
N ALA A 10 -11.35 -8.14 5.91
CA ALA A 10 -12.50 -8.62 5.14
C ALA A 10 -12.52 -8.06 3.71
N ARG A 11 -12.22 -6.76 3.55
CA ARG A 11 -12.12 -6.14 2.21
C ARG A 11 -10.99 -6.72 1.37
N LEU A 12 -9.83 -6.99 1.97
CA LEU A 12 -8.70 -7.61 1.27
C LEU A 12 -9.06 -9.01 0.75
N ILE A 13 -9.67 -9.83 1.60
CA ILE A 13 -10.12 -11.19 1.23
C ILE A 13 -11.20 -11.10 0.15
N SER A 14 -12.17 -10.19 0.30
CA SER A 14 -13.25 -10.00 -0.68
C SER A 14 -12.71 -9.61 -2.07
N ILE A 15 -11.73 -8.71 -2.15
CA ILE A 15 -11.12 -8.32 -3.43
C ILE A 15 -10.24 -9.44 -4.01
N ALA A 16 -9.55 -10.20 -3.16
CA ALA A 16 -8.74 -11.34 -3.59
C ALA A 16 -9.59 -12.55 -4.03
N GLY A 17 -10.81 -12.66 -3.50
CA GLY A 17 -11.75 -13.75 -3.73
C GLY A 17 -11.63 -14.91 -2.74
N SER A 18 -10.44 -15.15 -2.18
CA SER A 18 -10.23 -16.13 -1.11
C SER A 18 -8.99 -15.78 -0.28
N LEU A 19 -8.89 -16.38 0.91
CA LEU A 19 -7.68 -16.25 1.75
C LEU A 19 -6.46 -16.89 1.08
N GLU A 20 -6.65 -18.03 0.40
CA GLU A 20 -5.62 -18.71 -0.38
C GLU A 20 -5.01 -17.80 -1.46
N LYS A 21 -5.87 -17.14 -2.27
CA LYS A 21 -5.41 -16.20 -3.29
C LYS A 21 -4.69 -15.00 -2.68
N LEU A 22 -5.20 -14.50 -1.55
CA LEU A 22 -4.56 -13.40 -0.82
C LEU A 22 -3.17 -13.80 -0.30
N ALA A 23 -3.00 -15.02 0.20
CA ALA A 23 -1.71 -15.56 0.66
C ALA A 23 -0.70 -15.75 -0.49
N ALA A 24 -1.19 -16.11 -1.69
CA ALA A 24 -0.38 -16.24 -2.89
C ALA A 24 0.10 -14.88 -3.45
N PHE A 25 -0.62 -13.79 -3.18
CA PHE A 25 -0.24 -12.48 -3.71
C PHE A 25 1.11 -11.98 -3.16
N PRO A 26 1.93 -11.34 -4.01
CA PRO A 26 3.14 -10.67 -3.55
C PRO A 26 2.77 -9.38 -2.81
N SER A 27 3.67 -8.93 -1.94
CA SER A 27 3.50 -7.70 -1.15
C SER A 27 3.26 -6.45 -2.03
N SER A 28 3.87 -6.38 -3.21
CA SER A 28 3.67 -5.30 -4.18
C SER A 28 2.23 -5.23 -4.70
N THR A 29 1.59 -6.39 -4.90
CA THR A 29 0.18 -6.45 -5.33
C THR A 29 -0.73 -6.02 -4.18
N ILE A 30 -0.49 -6.52 -2.96
CA ILE A 30 -1.24 -6.13 -1.76
C ILE A 30 -1.11 -4.63 -1.49
N GLN A 31 0.03 -4.03 -1.80
CA GLN A 31 0.24 -2.58 -1.65
C GLN A 31 -0.76 -1.77 -2.48
N VAL A 32 -1.03 -2.18 -3.73
CA VAL A 32 -1.87 -1.43 -4.68
C VAL A 32 -3.24 -2.07 -4.92
N ILE A 33 -3.59 -3.12 -4.17
CA ILE A 33 -4.85 -3.84 -4.36
C ILE A 33 -6.06 -2.91 -4.17
N GLY A 34 -7.01 -2.97 -5.09
CA GLY A 34 -8.16 -2.06 -5.14
C GLY A 34 -7.85 -0.66 -5.68
N ALA A 35 -6.62 -0.37 -6.12
CA ALA A 35 -6.27 0.88 -6.83
C ALA A 35 -6.53 0.79 -8.35
N SER A 36 -7.29 -0.18 -8.84
CA SER A 36 -7.41 -0.51 -10.28
C SER A 36 -7.77 0.70 -11.14
N LYS A 37 -8.71 1.53 -10.71
CA LYS A 37 -9.09 2.76 -11.44
C LYS A 37 -7.91 3.73 -11.60
N ALA A 38 -7.15 3.96 -10.54
CA ALA A 38 -5.98 4.84 -10.57
C ALA A 38 -4.84 4.22 -11.40
N LEU A 39 -4.65 2.91 -11.31
CA LEU A 39 -3.67 2.18 -12.12
C LEU A 39 -4.01 2.27 -13.61
N PHE A 40 -5.26 2.03 -14.00
CA PHE A 40 -5.69 2.17 -15.39
C PHE A 40 -5.56 3.61 -15.90
N LYS A 41 -5.81 4.61 -15.04
CA LYS A 41 -5.56 6.02 -15.38
C LYS A 41 -4.07 6.32 -15.58
N HIS A 42 -3.19 5.74 -14.76
CA HIS A 42 -1.74 5.84 -14.95
C HIS A 42 -1.32 5.25 -16.31
N LEU A 43 -1.79 4.05 -16.63
CA LEU A 43 -1.48 3.37 -17.88
C LEU A 43 -2.00 4.10 -19.13
N ARG A 44 -3.21 4.66 -19.08
CA ARG A 44 -3.82 5.36 -20.24
C ARG A 44 -3.36 6.81 -20.39
N SER A 45 -3.23 7.54 -19.28
CA SER A 45 -3.10 9.00 -19.30
C SER A 45 -1.76 9.51 -18.75
N ARG A 46 -0.79 8.61 -18.49
CA ARG A 46 0.48 8.94 -17.81
C ARG A 46 0.28 9.73 -16.50
N ALA A 47 -0.86 9.55 -15.84
CA ALA A 47 -1.11 10.09 -14.51
C ALA A 47 -0.09 9.51 -13.51
N PRO A 48 0.17 10.08 -12.33
CA PRO A 48 1.08 9.45 -11.36
C PRO A 48 0.59 8.04 -10.97
N SER A 49 1.53 7.11 -10.83
CA SER A 49 1.24 5.74 -10.40
C SER A 49 0.67 5.72 -8.97
N PRO A 50 -0.35 4.90 -8.69
CA PRO A 50 -0.90 4.78 -7.34
C PRO A 50 0.14 4.19 -6.37
N LYS A 51 0.39 4.88 -5.26
CA LYS A 51 1.34 4.43 -4.22
C LYS A 51 0.74 3.40 -3.27
N HIS A 52 -0.58 3.36 -3.15
CA HIS A 52 -1.31 2.50 -2.23
C HIS A 52 -2.75 2.29 -2.74
N GLY A 53 -3.32 1.13 -2.43
CA GLY A 53 -4.71 0.79 -2.70
C GLY A 53 -5.58 0.92 -1.46
N ILE A 54 -6.43 -0.09 -1.21
CA ILE A 54 -7.36 -0.08 -0.07
C ILE A 54 -6.65 -0.05 1.29
N ILE A 55 -5.39 -0.47 1.34
CA ILE A 55 -4.57 -0.40 2.55
C ILE A 55 -4.38 1.04 3.07
N TYR A 56 -4.65 2.06 2.24
CA TYR A 56 -4.61 3.46 2.65
C TYR A 56 -5.52 3.78 3.86
N SER A 57 -6.63 3.04 4.01
CA SER A 57 -7.54 3.24 5.14
C SER A 57 -6.93 2.85 6.49
N HIS A 58 -5.78 2.18 6.51
CA HIS A 58 -5.11 1.80 7.74
C HIS A 58 -4.62 3.04 8.52
N PRO A 59 -4.86 3.14 9.84
CA PRO A 59 -4.50 4.33 10.64
C PRO A 59 -3.03 4.74 10.50
N LEU A 60 -2.11 3.77 10.49
CA LEU A 60 -0.67 4.04 10.33
C LEU A 60 -0.33 4.80 9.04
N ILE A 61 -1.07 4.56 7.95
CA ILE A 61 -0.83 5.22 6.66
C ILE A 61 -1.57 6.55 6.60
N ASN A 62 -2.84 6.56 6.97
CA ASN A 62 -3.69 7.76 6.87
C ASN A 62 -3.13 8.91 7.72
N THR A 63 -2.68 8.61 8.94
CA THR A 63 -2.07 9.59 9.88
C THR A 63 -0.65 10.00 9.50
N SER A 64 0.03 9.25 8.63
CA SER A 64 1.41 9.56 8.25
C SER A 64 1.48 10.73 7.26
N PRO A 65 2.57 11.52 7.28
CA PRO A 65 2.78 12.59 6.30
C PRO A 65 2.90 12.07 4.86
N TRP A 66 2.44 12.85 3.87
CA TRP A 66 2.29 12.41 2.48
C TRP A 66 3.58 11.90 1.82
N TRP A 67 4.75 12.38 2.27
CA TRP A 67 6.05 11.95 1.77
C TRP A 67 6.49 10.58 2.31
N VAL A 68 6.02 10.22 3.51
CA VAL A 68 6.37 8.96 4.18
C VAL A 68 5.34 7.86 3.89
N ARG A 69 4.09 8.23 3.56
CA ARG A 69 2.97 7.30 3.29
C ARG A 69 3.31 6.13 2.40
N GLY A 70 4.06 6.35 1.31
CA GLY A 70 4.45 5.27 0.40
C GLY A 70 5.39 4.24 1.04
N LYS A 71 6.33 4.69 1.90
CA LYS A 71 7.25 3.81 2.62
C LYS A 71 6.50 2.99 3.67
N VAL A 72 5.60 3.64 4.43
CA VAL A 72 4.75 2.98 5.42
C VAL A 72 3.81 1.97 4.76
N ALA A 73 3.20 2.33 3.63
CA ALA A 73 2.33 1.43 2.86
C ALA A 73 3.07 0.16 2.40
N ARG A 74 4.32 0.30 1.97
CA ARG A 74 5.15 -0.84 1.59
C ARG A 74 5.47 -1.74 2.78
N ALA A 75 5.84 -1.16 3.92
CA ALA A 75 6.12 -1.92 5.15
C ALA A 75 4.87 -2.68 5.63
N LEU A 76 3.71 -2.01 5.64
CA LEU A 76 2.44 -2.64 5.99
C LEU A 76 2.08 -3.77 5.02
N ALA A 77 2.18 -3.56 3.71
CA ALA A 77 1.85 -4.56 2.71
C ALA A 77 2.74 -5.82 2.82
N ALA A 78 4.03 -5.65 3.15
CA ALA A 78 4.94 -6.76 3.39
C ALA A 78 4.50 -7.61 4.60
N LYS A 79 4.17 -6.95 5.71
CA LYS A 79 3.69 -7.63 6.92
C LYS A 79 2.31 -8.26 6.74
N LEU A 80 1.42 -7.62 5.99
CA LEU A 80 0.12 -8.20 5.62
C LEU A 80 0.24 -9.44 4.74
N SER A 81 1.16 -9.45 3.77
CA SER A 81 1.43 -10.62 2.93
C SER A 81 1.93 -11.80 3.77
N LEU A 82 2.86 -11.53 4.71
CA LEU A 82 3.39 -12.55 5.61
C LEU A 82 2.29 -13.08 6.56
N ALA A 83 1.50 -12.18 7.15
CA ALA A 83 0.38 -12.56 8.01
C ALA A 83 -0.66 -13.40 7.27
N ALA A 84 -1.03 -13.02 6.03
CA ALA A 84 -1.96 -13.80 5.22
C ALA A 84 -1.45 -15.21 4.92
N ARG A 85 -0.14 -15.37 4.68
CA ARG A 85 0.48 -16.68 4.48
C ARG A 85 0.49 -17.51 5.76
N ILE A 86 0.85 -16.92 6.89
CA ILE A 86 0.84 -17.62 8.19
C ILE A 86 -0.58 -18.05 8.55
N ASP A 87 -1.57 -17.17 8.38
CA ASP A 87 -2.98 -17.45 8.62
C ASP A 87 -3.48 -18.62 7.75
N PHE A 88 -3.03 -18.70 6.49
CA PHE A 88 -3.43 -19.79 5.57
C PHE A 88 -2.68 -21.11 5.83
N TYR A 89 -1.36 -21.09 5.98
CA TYR A 89 -0.53 -22.30 6.05
C TYR A 89 -0.33 -22.87 7.44
N SER A 90 -0.24 -22.03 8.47
CA SER A 90 0.08 -22.48 9.83
C SER A 90 -1.08 -22.35 10.81
N ALA A 91 -2.15 -21.62 10.46
CA ALA A 91 -3.30 -21.35 11.33
C ALA A 91 -2.94 -20.84 12.75
N LYS A 92 -1.69 -20.40 12.96
CA LYS A 92 -1.15 -19.86 14.20
C LYS A 92 -1.06 -18.35 14.06
N LYS A 93 -1.38 -17.64 15.14
CA LYS A 93 -1.24 -16.18 15.18
C LYS A 93 0.12 -15.84 15.75
N ASP A 94 0.88 -15.03 15.03
CA ASP A 94 2.15 -14.50 15.50
C ASP A 94 1.99 -13.01 15.88
N PRO A 95 1.95 -12.67 17.18
CA PRO A 95 1.80 -11.29 17.63
C PRO A 95 3.04 -10.44 17.34
N SER A 96 4.23 -11.04 17.21
CA SER A 96 5.50 -10.31 16.99
C SER A 96 5.51 -9.48 15.70
N LEU A 97 4.68 -9.86 14.73
CA LEU A 97 4.54 -9.14 13.46
C LEU A 97 4.04 -7.71 13.63
N VAL A 98 3.25 -7.44 14.68
CA VAL A 98 2.73 -6.11 14.98
C VAL A 98 3.86 -5.23 15.51
N ASP A 99 4.62 -5.73 16.48
CA ASP A 99 5.75 -5.01 17.08
C ASP A 99 6.81 -4.67 16.02
N GLU A 100 7.16 -5.64 15.18
CA GLU A 100 8.10 -5.42 14.07
C GLU A 100 7.59 -4.39 13.05
N LEU A 101 6.28 -4.32 12.81
CA LEU A 101 5.70 -3.31 11.93
C LEU A 101 5.83 -1.93 12.55
N GLU A 102 5.47 -1.79 13.83
CA GLU A 102 5.53 -0.51 14.54
C GLU A 102 6.96 0.02 14.63
N GLU A 103 7.94 -0.83 14.94
CA GLU A 103 9.35 -0.47 14.92
C GLU A 103 9.80 0.05 13.54
N LYS A 104 9.42 -0.65 12.46
CA LYS A 104 9.77 -0.22 11.10
C LYS A 104 9.11 1.11 10.75
N VAL A 105 7.85 1.31 11.13
CA VAL A 105 7.15 2.58 10.89
C VAL A 105 7.79 3.71 11.68
N LEU A 106 8.21 3.47 12.92
CA LEU A 106 8.91 4.45 13.74
C LEU A 106 10.25 4.84 13.10
N LYS A 107 11.08 3.86 12.73
CA LYS A 107 12.35 4.07 12.02
C LYS A 107 12.16 4.91 10.76
N ILE A 108 11.16 4.56 9.94
CA ILE A 108 10.83 5.29 8.70
C ILE A 108 10.45 6.76 9.00
N LYS A 109 9.69 7.03 10.06
CA LYS A 109 9.31 8.38 10.46
C LYS A 109 10.52 9.18 10.95
N THR A 110 11.38 8.58 11.77
CA THR A 110 12.59 9.21 12.31
C THR A 110 13.60 9.56 11.22
N GLU A 111 13.80 8.67 10.24
CA GLU A 111 14.74 8.88 9.12
C GLU A 111 14.24 9.90 8.09
N ASN A 112 12.93 10.19 8.04
CA ASN A 112 12.32 11.04 7.02
C ASN A 112 11.53 12.22 7.63
N PRO A 113 12.17 13.07 8.46
CA PRO A 113 11.48 14.15 9.15
C PRO A 113 11.09 15.28 8.21
N LYS A 114 11.85 15.49 7.13
CA LYS A 114 11.61 16.57 6.15
C LYS A 114 10.95 16.02 4.88
N PRO A 115 10.05 16.79 4.24
CA PRO A 115 9.55 16.43 2.93
C PRO A 115 10.71 16.39 1.93
N PRO A 116 10.76 15.41 1.02
CA PRO A 116 11.77 15.38 -0.03
C PRO A 116 11.64 16.67 -0.83
N GLN A 117 12.77 17.33 -1.07
CA GLN A 117 12.81 18.46 -2.01
C GLN A 117 12.23 17.97 -3.33
N LYS A 118 11.15 18.65 -3.77
CA LYS A 118 10.46 18.34 -5.02
C LYS A 118 11.49 18.53 -6.14
N ARG A 119 12.14 17.45 -6.59
CA ARG A 119 12.77 17.44 -7.92
C ARG A 119 11.65 17.81 -8.87
N GLN A 120 11.74 19.00 -9.47
CA GLN A 120 10.85 19.38 -10.54
C GLN A 120 11.08 18.34 -11.64
N GLU A 121 10.21 17.35 -11.74
CA GLU A 121 10.14 16.51 -12.94
C GLU A 121 9.68 17.45 -14.05
N GLY A 122 10.66 18.05 -14.73
CA GLY A 122 10.45 18.90 -15.89
C GLY A 122 9.73 18.10 -16.97
N GLY A 123 8.57 18.60 -17.41
CA GLY A 123 7.83 17.95 -18.48
C GLY A 123 6.37 18.36 -18.62
N ALA A 124 6.06 19.66 -18.52
CA ALA A 124 4.87 20.15 -19.20
C ALA A 124 5.07 19.94 -20.70
N LYS A 125 4.43 18.92 -21.29
CA LYS A 125 4.35 18.75 -22.75
C LYS A 125 2.98 19.20 -23.26
N PRO A 126 2.91 19.80 -24.46
CA PRO A 126 1.94 20.82 -24.81
C PRO A 126 0.52 20.27 -25.02
N LYS A 127 -0.49 21.10 -24.72
CA LYS A 127 -1.90 20.83 -25.02
C LYS A 127 -2.03 20.46 -26.51
N ARG A 128 -2.34 19.20 -26.82
CA ARG A 128 -2.76 18.79 -28.18
C ARG A 128 -4.01 19.59 -28.53
N LYS A 129 -3.90 20.56 -29.44
CA LYS A 129 -5.06 21.23 -30.05
C LYS A 129 -5.96 20.14 -30.63
N ARG A 130 -7.22 20.07 -30.16
CA ARG A 130 -8.27 19.27 -30.80
C ARG A 130 -8.38 19.79 -32.23
N ARG A 131 -8.05 18.97 -33.22
CA ARG A 131 -8.43 19.26 -34.61
C ARG A 131 -9.95 19.10 -34.67
N LYS A 132 -10.64 20.16 -35.09
CA LYS A 132 -12.05 20.14 -35.47
C LYS A 132 -12.24 19.21 -36.66
#